data_AF-A0A523YDY7-F1
#
_entry.id   AF-A0A523YDY7-F1
#
_cell.length_a   1.000
_cell.length_b   1.000
_cell.length_c   1.000
_cell.angle_alpha   90.00
_cell.angle_beta   90.00
_cell.angle_gamma   90.00
#
_symmetry.space_group_name_H-M   'P 1'
#
loop_
_entity.id
_entity.type
_entity.pdbx_description
1 polymer ?
#
loop_
_entity_poly.entity_id
_entity_poly.type
_entity_poly.pdbx_seq_one_letter_code
_entity_poly.pdbx_strand_id
1 'polypeptide(L)' 'MVKVEFLGPIGKAPMEMEAATLADVAVKLKEEAELSSWLEKCAVALNDTMVNDLTTVL' A
#
# COMPACT_ATOMS: atom_id res chain seq x y z
N MET A 1 -2.38 12.24 -5.69
CA MET A 1 -2.38 12.02 -4.23
C MET A 1 -3.29 10.85 -3.87
N VAL A 2 -2.79 9.88 -3.11
CA VAL A 2 -3.53 8.70 -2.63
C VAL A 2 -3.41 8.56 -1.12
N LYS A 3 -4.43 7.97 -0.49
CA LYS A 3 -4.43 7.61 0.94
C LYS A 3 -4.30 6.09 1.07
N VAL A 4 -3.31 5.64 1.84
CA VAL A 4 -3.09 4.22 2.14
C VAL A 4 -3.53 3.96 3.58
N GLU A 5 -4.44 3.01 3.75
CA GLU A 5 -4.94 2.58 5.06
C GLU A 5 -4.39 1.19 5.41
N PHE A 6 -3.95 1.03 6.65
CA PHE A 6 -3.40 -0.24 7.14
C PHE A 6 -4.42 -0.93 8.04
N LEU A 7 -4.95 -2.05 7.58
CA LEU A 7 -5.96 -2.82 8.31
C LEU A 7 -5.33 -3.94 9.15
N GLY A 8 -6.07 -4.39 10.15
CA GLY A 8 -5.67 -5.51 11.01
C GLY A 8 -4.53 -5.15 11.98
N PRO A 9 -3.61 -6.10 12.27
CA PRO A 9 -2.63 -5.96 13.36
C PRO A 9 -1.47 -5.00 13.05
N ILE A 10 -1.42 -4.40 11.86
CA ILE A 10 -0.35 -3.47 11.47
C ILE A 10 -0.37 -2.21 12.35
N GLY A 11 -1.56 -1.74 12.77
CA GLY A 11 -1.70 -0.68 13.76
C GLY A 11 -1.09 0.68 13.40
N LYS A 12 -0.70 0.88 12.13
CA LYS A 12 -0.09 2.13 11.64
C LYS A 12 -1.18 3.10 11.19
N ALA A 13 -0.99 4.38 11.46
CA ALA A 13 -1.88 5.42 10.97
C ALA A 13 -1.90 5.47 9.43
N PRO A 14 -3.00 5.90 8.79
CA PRO A 14 -3.02 6.09 7.35
C PRO A 14 -1.92 7.03 6.87
N MET A 15 -1.39 6.76 5.68
CA MET A 15 -0.35 7.56 5.03
C MET A 15 -0.88 8.19 3.75
N GLU A 16 -0.50 9.43 3.47
CA GLU A 16 -0.82 10.12 2.23
C GLU A 16 0.44 10.31 1.39
N MET A 17 0.36 10.08 0.09
CA MET A 17 1.50 10.19 -0.82
C MET A 17 1.09 10.46 -2.27
N GLU A 18 2.00 11.00 -3.07
CA GLU A 18 1.84 11.02 -4.52
C GLU A 18 2.20 9.67 -5.13
N ALA A 19 1.35 9.12 -5.98
CA ALA A 19 1.61 7.88 -6.71
C ALA A 19 0.76 7.89 -7.98
N ALA A 20 1.31 7.40 -9.09
CA ALA A 20 0.55 7.20 -10.33
C ALA A 20 0.12 5.74 -10.49
N THR A 21 0.88 4.82 -9.87
CA THR A 21 0.64 3.38 -9.94
C THR A 21 0.83 2.70 -8.59
N LEU A 22 0.32 1.47 -8.44
CA LEU A 22 0.60 0.63 -7.26
C LEU A 22 2.10 0.32 -7.10
N ALA A 23 2.87 0.28 -8.18
CA ALA A 23 4.33 0.14 -8.11
C ALA A 23 4.97 1.30 -7.32
N ASP A 24 4.51 2.54 -7.54
CA ASP A 24 5.02 3.73 -6.82
C ASP A 24 4.71 3.63 -5.32
N VAL A 25 3.50 3.18 -4.97
CA VAL A 25 3.10 2.94 -3.57
C VAL A 25 3.98 1.86 -2.96
N ALA A 26 4.19 0.73 -3.65
CA ALA A 26 5.00 -0.37 -3.17
C ALA A 26 6.45 0.04 -2.89
N VAL A 27 7.05 0.89 -3.75
CA VAL A 27 8.40 1.43 -3.53
C VAL A 27 8.45 2.24 -2.24
N LYS A 28 7.52 3.17 -2.04
CA LYS A 28 7.46 4.02 -0.84
C LYS A 28 7.23 3.23 0.44
N LEU A 29 6.32 2.25 0.42
CA LEU A 29 6.06 1.42 1.60
C LEU A 29 7.23 0.50 1.97
N LYS A 30 8.08 0.11 0.99
CA LYS A 30 9.28 -0.70 1.25
C LYS A 30 10.39 0.08 1.97
N GLU A 31 10.40 1.40 1.89
CA GLU A 31 11.34 2.25 2.63
C GLU A 31 11.04 2.28 4.14
N GLU A 32 9.81 1.94 4.52
CA GLU A 32 9.37 1.81 5.92
C GLU A 32 9.72 0.42 6.47
N ALA A 33 10.81 0.34 7.25
CA ALA A 33 11.30 -0.91 7.83
C ALA A 33 10.25 -1.67 8.66
N GLU A 34 9.33 -0.95 9.32
CA GLU A 34 8.24 -1.53 10.10
C GLU A 34 7.23 -2.28 9.23
N LEU A 35 7.04 -1.84 7.97
CA LEU A 35 6.06 -2.41 7.05
C LEU A 35 6.61 -3.59 6.25
N SER A 36 7.94 -3.68 6.04
CA SER A 36 8.53 -4.68 5.15
C SER A 36 8.10 -6.12 5.47
N SER A 37 7.99 -6.46 6.76
CA SER A 37 7.56 -7.79 7.22
C SER A 37 6.07 -8.11 7.01
N TRP A 38 5.25 -7.07 6.77
CA TRP A 38 3.82 -7.16 6.52
C TRP A 38 3.51 -7.19 5.03
N LEU A 39 4.23 -6.40 4.20
CA LEU A 39 3.93 -6.24 2.78
C LEU A 39 3.84 -7.56 2.01
N GLU A 40 4.69 -8.54 2.32
CA GLU A 40 4.68 -9.87 1.67
C GLU A 40 3.45 -10.72 2.04
N LYS A 41 2.76 -10.39 3.13
CA LYS A 41 1.61 -11.12 3.69
C LYS A 41 0.28 -10.40 3.44
N CYS A 42 0.33 -9.17 2.96
CA CYS A 42 -0.84 -8.33 2.76
C CYS A 42 -1.44 -8.53 1.37
N ALA A 43 -2.76 -8.64 1.31
CA ALA A 43 -3.49 -8.36 0.08
C ALA A 43 -3.76 -6.85 -0.03
N VAL A 44 -3.98 -6.37 -1.25
CA VAL A 44 -4.23 -4.95 -1.54
C VAL A 44 -5.63 -4.79 -2.12
N ALA A 45 -6.37 -3.80 -1.62
CA ALA A 45 -7.62 -3.36 -2.19
C ALA A 45 -7.49 -1.89 -2.62
N LEU A 46 -7.97 -1.58 -3.82
CA LEU A 46 -8.10 -0.23 -4.34
C LEU A 46 -9.58 0.12 -4.36
N ASN A 47 -10.00 1.09 -3.52
CA ASN A 47 -11.40 1.50 -3.40
C ASN A 47 -12.35 0.30 -3.25
N ASP A 48 -12.11 -0.50 -2.21
CA ASP A 48 -12.87 -1.72 -1.86
C ASP A 48 -12.82 -2.87 -2.89
N THR A 49 -11.99 -2.74 -3.93
CA THR A 49 -11.80 -3.78 -4.95
C THR A 49 -10.43 -4.42 -4.84
N MET A 50 -10.38 -5.76 -4.73
CA MET A 50 -9.13 -6.51 -4.67
C MET A 50 -8.32 -6.35 -5.96
N VAL A 51 -7.03 -6.05 -5.82
CA VAL A 51 -6.08 -5.87 -6.93
C VAL A 51 -4.81 -6.67 -6.69
N ASN A 52 -4.18 -7.12 -7.76
CA ASN A 52 -2.95 -7.92 -7.71
C ASN A 52 -1.92 -7.57 -8.80
N ASP A 53 -2.12 -6.46 -9.50
CA ASP A 53 -1.22 -5.98 -10.56
C ASP A 53 -0.57 -4.65 -10.15
N LEU A 54 0.76 -4.63 -10.04
CA LEU A 54 1.52 -3.43 -9.68
C LEU A 54 1.43 -2.32 -10.74
N THR A 55 1.05 -2.65 -11.98
CA THR A 55 0.87 -1.67 -13.06
C THR A 55 -0.48 -0.95 -13.02
N THR A 56 -1.36 -1.31 -12.06
CA THR A 56 -2.65 -0.63 -11.85
C THR A 56 -2.45 0.87 -11.62
N VAL A 57 -3.17 1.67 -12.39
CA VAL A 57 -3.20 3.14 -12.29
C VAL A 57 -4.12 3.55 -11.14
N LEU A 58 -3.71 4.58 -10.37
CA LEU A 58 -4.37 5.05 -9.15
C LEU A 58 -5.11 6.38 -9.32
#